data_AF-A0A7G9FPW5-F1
#
_entry.id   AF-A0A7G9FPW5-F1
#
_cell.length_a   1.000
_cell.length_b   1.000
_cell.length_c   1.000
_cell.angle_alpha   90.00
_cell.angle_beta   90.00
_cell.angle_gamma   90.00
#
_symmetry.space_group_name_H-M   'P 1'
#
loop_
_entity.id
_entity.type
_entity.pdbx_description
1 polymer ?
#
loop_
_entity_poly.entity_id
_entity_poly.type
_entity_poly.pdbx_seq_one_letter_code
_entity_poly.pdbx_strand_id
1 'polypeptide(L)' 'MTQEELRNLYKERLKREKQTYISEMINISPSILSKFKTGKFDLYPNLFERLKDYLTNS' A
#
# COMPACT_ATOMS: atom_id res chain seq x y z
N MET A 1 -8.45 10.41 -0.96
CA MET A 1 -7.57 9.83 0.07
C MET A 1 -6.23 10.52 0.02
N THR A 2 -5.62 10.84 1.16
CA THR A 2 -4.24 11.34 1.29
C THR A 2 -3.24 10.17 1.40
N GLN A 3 -1.94 10.47 1.29
CA GLN A 3 -0.86 9.49 1.54
C GLN A 3 -0.97 8.87 2.95
N GLU A 4 -1.35 9.67 3.94
CA GLU A 4 -1.49 9.22 5.33
C GLU A 4 -2.73 8.34 5.54
N GLU A 5 -3.87 8.71 4.97
CA GLU A 5 -5.08 7.89 5.01
C GLU A 5 -4.86 6.53 4.35
N LEU A 6 -4.22 6.51 3.18
CA LEU A 6 -3.89 5.26 2.49
C LEU A 6 -2.90 4.41 3.28
N ARG A 7 -1.92 5.05 3.95
CA ARG A 7 -0.96 4.35 4.82
C ARG A 7 -1.65 3.69 6.01
N ASN A 8 -2.62 4.36 6.62
CA ASN A 8 -3.37 3.81 7.74
C ASN A 8 -4.25 2.63 7.28
N LEU A 9 -4.94 2.77 6.14
CA LEU A 9 -5.72 1.67 5.55
C LEU A 9 -4.83 0.47 5.21
N TYR A 10 -3.65 0.73 4.65
CA TYR A 10 -2.66 -0.30 4.34
C TYR A 10 -2.19 -1.04 5.60
N LYS A 11 -1.90 -0.33 6.70
CA LYS A 11 -1.53 -0.95 7.99
C LYS A 11 -2.64 -1.85 8.54
N GLU A 12 -3.90 -1.46 8.38
CA GLU A 12 -5.03 -2.28 8.81
C GLU A 12 -5.17 -3.54 7.96
N ARG A 13 -5.03 -3.45 6.63
CA ARG A 13 -5.07 -4.62 5.72
C ARG A 13 -3.98 -5.64 6.08
N LEU A 14 -2.78 -5.16 6.44
CA LEU A 14 -1.66 -6.01 6.86
C LEU A 14 -1.92 -6.86 8.10
N LYS A 15 -2.96 -6.59 8.89
CA LYS A 15 -3.37 -7.47 10.01
C LYS A 15 -4.00 -8.77 9.53
N ARG A 16 -4.55 -8.79 8.31
CA ARG A 16 -5.28 -9.93 7.73
C ARG A 16 -4.57 -10.53 6.52
N GLU A 17 -3.70 -9.76 5.87
CA GLU A 17 -3.09 -10.12 4.60
C GLU A 17 -1.58 -9.87 4.60
N LYS A 18 -0.84 -10.76 3.94
CA LYS A 18 0.62 -10.65 3.86
C LYS A 18 1.01 -9.57 2.85
N GLN A 19 1.97 -8.72 3.22
CA GLN A 19 2.54 -7.70 2.32
C GLN A 19 3.03 -8.28 0.98
N THR A 20 3.58 -9.50 0.97
CA THR A 20 4.06 -10.16 -0.26
C THR A 20 2.92 -10.43 -1.24
N TYR A 21 1.75 -10.83 -0.74
CA TYR A 21 0.57 -11.06 -1.57
C TYR A 21 0.05 -9.75 -2.16
N ILE A 22 -0.06 -8.70 -1.35
CA ILE A 22 -0.45 -7.36 -1.83
C ILE A 22 0.51 -6.90 -2.92
N SER A 23 1.82 -7.03 -2.67
CA SER A 23 2.89 -6.68 -3.60
C SER A 23 2.77 -7.39 -4.96
N GLU A 24 2.44 -8.68 -4.95
CA GLU A 24 2.19 -9.47 -6.16
C GLU A 24 0.94 -8.99 -6.90
N MET A 25 -0.16 -8.76 -6.16
CA MET A 25 -1.44 -8.34 -6.73
C MET A 25 -1.38 -6.97 -7.43
N ILE A 26 -0.66 -6.00 -6.86
CA ILE A 26 -0.56 -4.65 -7.45
C ILE A 26 0.73 -4.42 -8.23
N ASN A 27 1.57 -5.45 -8.36
CA ASN A 27 2.89 -5.40 -9.01
C ASN A 27 3.72 -4.18 -8.54
N ILE A 28 3.95 -4.11 -7.23
CA ILE A 28 4.80 -3.12 -6.55
C ILE A 28 5.81 -3.84 -5.70
N SER A 29 7.07 -3.42 -5.70
CA SER A 29 8.10 -4.05 -4.85
C SER A 29 7.72 -4.02 -3.35
N PRO A 30 7.89 -5.14 -2.60
CA PRO A 30 7.65 -5.17 -1.16
C PRO A 30 8.49 -4.13 -0.40
N SER A 31 9.66 -3.78 -0.95
CA SER A 31 10.56 -2.77 -0.36
C SER A 31 9.94 -1.37 -0.37
N ILE A 32 9.22 -1.01 -1.45
CA ILE A 32 8.52 0.28 -1.58
C ILE A 32 7.36 0.32 -0.60
N LEU A 33 6.58 -0.74 -0.51
CA LEU A 33 5.47 -0.85 0.45
C LEU A 33 5.95 -0.77 1.91
N SER A 34 7.11 -1.36 2.23
CA SER A 34 7.71 -1.26 3.57
C SER A 34 8.14 0.18 3.91
N LYS A 35 8.78 0.88 2.96
CA LYS A 35 9.15 2.30 3.12
C LYS A 35 7.91 3.19 3.26
N PHE A 36 6.86 2.91 2.48
CA PHE A 36 5.58 3.60 2.57
C PHE A 36 4.91 3.39 3.94
N LYS A 37 4.86 2.13 4.42
CA LYS A 37 4.31 1.78 5.74
C LYS A 37 4.95 2.56 6.89
N THR A 38 6.27 2.73 6.81
CA THR A 38 7.08 3.39 7.84
C THR A 38 7.07 4.91 7.74
N GLY A 39 6.41 5.48 6.73
CA GLY A 39 6.36 6.94 6.51
C GLY A 39 7.67 7.53 5.99
N LYS A 40 8.64 6.69 5.60
CA LYS A 40 9.92 7.14 5.03
C LYS A 40 9.82 7.54 3.56
N PHE A 41 8.71 7.20 2.91
CA PHE A 41 8.48 7.41 1.50
C PHE A 41 6.99 7.59 1.24
N ASP A 42 6.65 8.55 0.38
CA ASP A 42 5.31 8.69 -0.16
C ASP A 42 5.26 8.07 -1.56
N LEU A 43 4.14 7.42 -1.88
CA LEU A 43 3.99 6.74 -3.15
C LEU A 43 3.84 7.74 -4.30
N TYR A 44 4.51 7.48 -5.41
CA TYR A 44 4.23 8.17 -6.67
C TYR A 44 2.76 7.99 -7.08
N PRO A 45 2.15 8.93 -7.81
CA PRO A 45 0.73 8.92 -8.12
C PRO A 45 0.23 7.59 -8.72
N ASN A 46 1.01 6.97 -9.60
CA ASN A 46 0.67 5.68 -10.21
C ASN A 46 0.64 4.53 -9.20
N LEU A 47 1.58 4.48 -8.26
CA LEU A 47 1.65 3.47 -7.21
C LEU A 47 0.57 3.69 -6.16
N PHE A 48 0.29 4.96 -5.86
CA PHE A 48 -0.74 5.38 -4.94
C PHE A 48 -2.12 4.91 -5.42
N GLU A 49 -2.49 5.19 -6.67
CA GLU A 49 -3.78 4.76 -7.21
C GLU A 49 -3.91 3.24 -7.26
N ARG A 50 -2.84 2.50 -7.63
CA ARG A 50 -2.87 1.02 -7.61
C ARG A 50 -3.11 0.45 -6.23
N LEU A 51 -2.42 0.97 -5.21
CA LEU A 51 -2.60 0.51 -3.83
C LEU A 51 -3.99 0.92 -3.30
N LYS A 52 -4.44 2.13 -3.63
CA LYS A 52 -5.77 2.62 -3.26
C LYS A 52 -6.86 1.74 -3.85
N ASP A 53 -6.85 1.52 -5.16
CA ASP A 53 -7.82 0.67 -5.85
C ASP A 53 -7.87 -0.74 -5.25
N TYR A 54 -6.71 -1.34 -4.96
CA TYR A 54 -6.66 -2.64 -4.32
C TYR A 54 -7.27 -2.65 -2.91
N LEU A 55 -7.03 -1.59 -2.13
CA LEU A 55 -7.53 -1.52 -0.75
C LEU A 55 -9.01 -1.15 -0.66
N THR A 56 -9.56 -0.42 -1.64
CA THR A 56 -10.95 0.07 -1.63
C THR A 56 -11.91 -0.77 -2.49
N ASN A 57 -11.42 -1.50 -3.49
CA ASN A 57 -12.26 -2.38 -4.32
C ASN A 57 -12.33 -3.84 -3.82
N SER A 58 -11.82 -4.14 -2.61
CA SER A 58 -11.74 -5.49 -2.04
C SER A 58 -12.37 -5.63 -0.67
#